data_AF-A0A960K564-F1
#
_entry.id   AF-A0A960K564-F1
#
_cell.length_a   1.000
_cell.length_b   1.000
_cell.length_c   1.000
_cell.angle_alpha   90.00
_cell.angle_beta   90.00
_cell.angle_gamma   90.00
#
_symmetry.space_group_name_H-M   'P 1'
#
loop_
_entity.id
_entity.type
_entity.pdbx_description
1 polymer ?
#
loop_
_entity_poly.entity_id
_entity_poly.type
_entity_poly.pdbx_seq_one_letter_code
_entity_poly.pdbx_strand_id
1 'polypeptide(L)'
;MALVGASILIAGSALAQGVSVPQPSPHATVNQTFGISEITIDYHRPRVNEREIWGGLVPWDAVWRAGANENTTITFSDPVQVEGQDLAAGTYGLHMIPTQDRWTVIFSTNS
;
A
#
# COMPACT_ATOMS: atom_id res chain seq x y z
N MET A 1 -50.12 -48.87 -23.67
CA MET A 1 -49.94 -48.03 -22.46
C MET A 1 -48.67 -47.21 -22.65
N ALA A 2 -48.80 -45.97 -23.15
CA ALA A 2 -47.66 -45.07 -23.30
C ALA A 2 -47.48 -44.31 -21.97
N LEU A 3 -46.38 -44.58 -21.27
CA LEU A 3 -46.03 -43.85 -20.05
C LEU A 3 -45.47 -42.47 -20.47
N VAL A 4 -46.22 -41.41 -20.21
CA VAL A 4 -45.74 -40.03 -20.32
C VAL A 4 -44.96 -39.71 -19.05
N GLY A 5 -43.62 -39.73 -19.14
CA GLY A 5 -42.75 -39.33 -18.04
C GLY A 5 -42.62 -37.80 -17.99
N ALA A 6 -43.14 -37.18 -16.93
CA ALA A 6 -42.98 -35.74 -16.69
C ALA A 6 -41.61 -35.48 -16.03
N SER A 7 -40.72 -34.78 -16.72
CA SER A 7 -39.44 -34.33 -16.17
C SER A 7 -39.62 -32.99 -15.45
N ILE A 8 -39.40 -32.96 -14.14
CA ILE A 8 -39.32 -31.73 -13.34
C ILE A 8 -37.90 -31.17 -13.46
N LEU A 9 -37.78 -29.95 -14.00
CA LEU A 9 -36.55 -29.18 -14.02
C LEU A 9 -36.47 -28.35 -12.73
N ILE A 10 -35.53 -28.67 -11.85
CA ILE A 10 -35.20 -27.85 -10.68
C ILE A 10 -34.19 -26.80 -11.14
N ALA A 11 -34.63 -25.54 -11.24
CA ALA A 11 -33.74 -24.41 -11.46
C ALA A 11 -33.00 -24.08 -10.15
N GLY A 12 -31.72 -24.45 -10.05
CA GLY A 12 -30.86 -24.03 -8.95
C GLY A 12 -30.52 -22.54 -9.07
N SER A 13 -30.72 -21.79 -7.99
CA SER A 13 -30.33 -20.38 -7.91
C SER A 13 -28.81 -20.25 -8.08
N ALA A 14 -28.36 -19.64 -9.18
CA ALA A 14 -26.96 -19.28 -9.35
C ALA A 14 -26.63 -18.15 -8.35
N LEU A 15 -25.78 -18.44 -7.35
CA LEU A 15 -25.18 -17.40 -6.53
C LEU A 15 -24.21 -16.62 -7.43
N ALA A 16 -24.54 -15.36 -7.74
CA ALA A 16 -23.66 -14.49 -8.50
C ALA A 16 -22.31 -14.34 -7.76
N GLN A 17 -21.20 -14.53 -8.47
CA GLN A 17 -19.87 -14.31 -7.93
C GLN A 17 -19.69 -12.80 -7.65
N GLY A 18 -19.41 -12.44 -6.40
CA GLY A 18 -19.10 -11.06 -6.03
C GLY A 18 -17.88 -10.57 -6.83
N VAL A 19 -18.07 -9.51 -7.62
CA VAL A 19 -16.99 -8.91 -8.42
C VAL A 19 -16.07 -8.12 -7.49
N SER A 20 -14.78 -8.46 -7.46
CA SER A 20 -13.79 -7.65 -6.75
C SER A 20 -13.61 -6.32 -7.48
N VAL A 21 -14.03 -5.23 -6.86
CA VAL A 21 -13.78 -3.88 -7.39
C VAL A 21 -12.36 -3.44 -7.04
N PRO A 22 -11.65 -2.76 -7.97
CA PRO A 22 -10.31 -2.25 -7.68
C PRO A 22 -10.37 -1.20 -6.56
N GLN A 23 -9.40 -1.25 -5.65
CA GLN A 23 -9.27 -0.25 -4.60
C GLN A 23 -8.93 1.13 -5.20
N PRO A 24 -9.45 2.25 -4.63
CA PRO A 24 -9.14 3.60 -5.13
C PRO A 24 -7.64 3.91 -5.16
N SER A 25 -6.90 3.47 -4.13
CA SER A 25 -5.44 3.57 -4.03
C SER A 25 -4.86 2.14 -4.10
N PRO A 26 -4.48 1.66 -5.30
CA PRO A 26 -4.00 0.30 -5.46
C PRO A 26 -2.71 0.06 -4.69
N HIS A 27 -2.59 -1.12 -4.11
CA HIS A 27 -1.36 -1.66 -3.55
C HIS A 27 -0.29 -1.82 -4.65
N ALA A 28 0.96 -1.55 -4.29
CA ALA A 28 2.12 -1.78 -5.13
C ALA A 28 3.37 -2.01 -4.27
N THR A 29 4.31 -2.77 -4.84
CA THR A 29 5.61 -3.03 -4.24
C THR A 29 6.71 -2.70 -5.25
N VAL A 30 7.80 -2.09 -4.79
CA VAL A 30 9.04 -1.94 -5.55
C VAL A 30 10.11 -2.73 -4.82
N ASN A 31 10.81 -3.59 -5.54
CA ASN A 31 11.94 -4.34 -5.02
C ASN A 31 13.18 -4.05 -5.86
N GLN A 32 14.31 -3.82 -5.20
CA GLN A 32 15.59 -3.56 -5.86
C GLN A 32 16.74 -4.23 -5.11
N THR A 33 17.48 -5.06 -5.84
CA THR A 33 18.76 -5.59 -5.38
C THR A 33 19.87 -4.57 -5.65
N PHE A 34 20.74 -4.33 -4.67
CA PHE A 34 21.92 -3.47 -4.77
C PHE A 34 23.11 -4.20 -4.13
N GLY A 35 24.08 -4.57 -4.95
CA GLY A 35 25.15 -5.49 -4.52
C GLY A 35 24.57 -6.88 -4.21
N ILE A 36 24.68 -7.29 -2.95
CA ILE A 36 24.09 -8.54 -2.42
C ILE A 36 22.88 -8.29 -1.50
N SER A 37 22.52 -7.02 -1.32
CA SER A 37 21.44 -6.58 -0.45
C SER A 37 20.20 -6.21 -1.25
N GLU A 38 19.07 -6.14 -0.58
CA GLU A 38 17.76 -5.87 -1.16
C GLU A 38 17.03 -4.77 -0.41
N ILE A 39 16.39 -3.86 -1.14
CA ILE A 39 15.47 -2.85 -0.63
C ILE A 39 14.09 -3.14 -1.20
N THR A 40 13.10 -3.31 -0.33
CA THR A 40 11.69 -3.42 -0.70
C THR A 40 10.91 -2.25 -0.15
N ILE A 41 10.09 -1.60 -0.99
CA ILE A 41 9.13 -0.57 -0.59
C ILE A 41 7.72 -1.09 -0.86
N ASP A 42 6.91 -1.19 0.18
CA ASP A 42 5.50 -1.58 0.11
C ASP A 42 4.62 -0.36 0.37
N TYR A 43 3.72 -0.05 -0.56
CA TYR A 43 2.96 1.19 -0.52
C TYR A 43 1.64 1.11 -1.26
N HIS A 44 0.73 2.02 -0.91
CA HIS A 44 -0.51 2.22 -1.65
C HIS A 44 -0.44 3.53 -2.43
N ARG A 45 -0.61 3.47 -3.75
CA ARG A 45 -0.49 4.62 -4.66
C ARG A 45 -1.60 5.65 -4.38
N PRO A 46 -1.28 6.81 -3.76
CA PRO A 46 -2.30 7.78 -3.38
C PRO A 46 -2.84 8.49 -4.63
N ARG A 47 -4.17 8.52 -4.78
CA ARG A 47 -4.83 9.40 -5.74
C ARG A 47 -5.18 10.74 -5.08
N VAL A 48 -4.84 11.83 -5.76
CA VAL A 48 -5.11 13.19 -5.27
C VAL A 48 -6.62 13.47 -5.21
N ASN A 49 -7.39 12.97 -6.18
CA ASN A 49 -8.86 13.10 -6.25
C ASN A 49 -9.35 14.54 -6.06
N GLU A 50 -8.70 15.50 -6.73
CA GLU A 50 -9.05 16.94 -6.67
C GLU A 50 -8.92 17.59 -5.28
N ARG A 51 -8.32 16.89 -4.31
CA ARG A 51 -8.08 17.42 -2.97
C ARG A 51 -6.81 18.25 -2.93
N GLU A 52 -6.83 19.29 -2.10
CA GLU A 52 -5.61 19.95 -1.66
C GLU A 52 -4.84 19.00 -0.71
N ILE A 53 -3.70 18.51 -1.18
CA ILE A 53 -2.89 17.55 -0.42
C ILE A 53 -2.03 18.28 0.59
N TRP A 54 -1.16 19.17 0.14
CA TRP A 54 -0.20 19.83 1.01
C TRP A 54 -0.78 21.08 1.65
N GLY A 55 -0.75 21.16 2.97
CA GLY A 55 -1.45 22.20 3.74
C GLY A 55 -2.94 21.93 3.93
N GLY A 56 -3.49 20.91 3.26
CA GLY A 56 -4.85 20.41 3.44
C GLY A 56 -4.85 19.05 4.13
N LEU A 57 -4.97 17.97 3.34
CA LEU A 57 -5.00 16.60 3.86
C LEU A 57 -3.72 16.21 4.63
N VAL A 58 -2.57 16.67 4.14
CA VAL A 58 -1.26 16.50 4.75
C VAL A 58 -0.81 17.87 5.24
N PRO A 59 -0.83 18.13 6.55
CA PRO A 59 -0.42 19.41 7.11
C PRO A 59 1.08 19.64 6.91
N TRP A 60 1.45 20.89 6.61
CA TRP A 60 2.84 21.32 6.65
C TRP A 60 3.37 21.30 8.08
N ASP A 61 4.68 21.12 8.22
CA ASP A 61 5.42 21.21 9.49
C ASP A 61 4.94 20.22 10.58
N ALA A 62 4.21 19.18 10.18
CA ALA A 62 3.68 18.15 11.07
C ALA A 62 4.01 16.75 10.55
N VAL A 63 4.08 15.78 11.46
CA VAL A 63 4.35 14.38 11.11
C VAL A 63 3.16 13.78 10.35
N TRP A 64 3.46 13.21 9.20
CA TRP A 64 2.54 12.45 8.37
C TRP A 64 3.04 11.01 8.25
N ARG A 65 2.17 10.04 8.54
CA ARG A 65 2.35 8.64 8.14
C ARG A 65 2.18 8.54 6.63
N ALA A 66 3.26 8.32 5.90
CA ALA A 66 3.22 8.24 4.45
C ALA A 66 2.34 7.07 3.97
N GLY A 67 1.73 7.22 2.79
CA GLY A 67 0.86 6.21 2.20
C GLY A 67 -0.64 6.52 2.28
N ALA A 68 -1.42 5.83 1.47
CA ALA A 68 -2.85 6.08 1.30
C ALA A 68 -3.71 5.27 2.28
N ASN A 69 -3.88 3.97 2.02
CA ASN A 69 -4.71 3.07 2.81
C ASN A 69 -3.89 2.54 4.01
N GLU A 70 -2.75 1.92 3.73
CA GLU A 70 -1.77 1.44 4.70
C GLU A 70 -0.55 2.37 4.77
N ASN A 71 0.21 2.25 5.87
CA ASN A 71 1.50 2.90 6.02
C ASN A 71 2.46 2.40 4.96
N THR A 72 3.19 3.31 4.30
CA THR A 72 4.30 2.90 3.43
C THR A 72 5.40 2.30 4.30
N THR A 73 5.85 1.11 3.94
CA THR A 73 6.99 0.48 4.63
C THR A 73 8.17 0.36 3.70
N ILE A 74 9.36 0.43 4.28
CA ILE A 74 10.63 0.18 3.61
C ILE A 74 11.40 -0.87 4.39
N THR A 75 11.85 -1.90 3.69
CA THR A 75 12.60 -3.02 4.26
C THR A 75 13.99 -3.05 3.65
N PHE A 76 14.99 -3.13 4.52
CA PHE A 76 16.39 -3.35 4.16
C PHE A 76 16.80 -4.77 4.59
N SER A 77 17.35 -5.57 3.67
CA SER A 77 17.82 -6.93 3.99
C SER A 77 19.06 -6.95 4.90
N ASP A 78 19.87 -5.90 4.82
CA ASP A 78 21.14 -5.74 5.53
C ASP A 78 21.24 -4.33 6.12
N PRO A 79 22.14 -4.09 7.09
CA PRO A 79 22.40 -2.75 7.59
C PRO A 79 22.87 -1.81 6.47
N VAL A 80 22.37 -0.58 6.48
CA VAL A 80 22.66 0.44 5.47
C VAL A 80 23.09 1.75 6.12
N GLN A 81 23.63 2.68 5.32
CA GLN A 81 23.77 4.07 5.71
C GLN A 81 22.81 4.94 4.92
N VAL A 82 22.10 5.82 5.63
CA VAL A 82 21.23 6.84 5.02
C VAL A 82 21.73 8.20 5.49
N GLU A 83 22.08 9.10 4.57
CA GLU A 83 22.69 10.40 4.88
C GLU A 83 23.92 10.29 5.83
N GLY A 84 24.71 9.23 5.67
CA GLY A 84 25.90 8.95 6.50
C GLY A 84 25.60 8.44 7.91
N GLN A 85 24.34 8.15 8.24
CA GLN A 85 23.94 7.55 9.52
C GLN A 85 23.65 6.07 9.36
N ASP A 86 24.15 5.25 10.28
CA ASP A 86 23.89 3.82 10.29
C ASP A 86 22.41 3.53 10.61
N LEU A 87 21.81 2.65 9.81
CA LEU A 87 20.47 2.12 9.98
C LEU A 87 20.56 0.60 9.93
N ALA A 88 20.00 -0.07 10.94
CA ALA A 88 20.01 -1.53 10.99
C ALA A 88 19.15 -2.13 9.86
N ALA A 89 19.39 -3.41 9.56
CA ALA A 89 18.48 -4.19 8.75
C ALA A 89 17.09 -4.28 9.42
N GLY A 90 16.03 -4.27 8.62
CA GLY A 90 14.67 -4.38 9.14
C GLY A 90 13.65 -3.64 8.29
N THR A 91 12.39 -3.73 8.74
CA THR A 91 11.25 -3.03 8.15
C THR A 91 10.90 -1.80 8.99
N TYR A 92 10.74 -0.68 8.31
CA TYR A 92 10.44 0.61 8.91
C TYR A 92 9.18 1.21 8.28
N GLY A 93 8.31 1.76 9.11
CA GLY A 93 7.20 2.60 8.68
C GLY A 93 7.68 3.98 8.29
N LEU A 94 7.35 4.43 7.10
CA LEU A 94 7.83 5.69 6.55
C LEU A 94 6.94 6.85 7.01
N HIS A 95 7.53 7.74 7.80
CA HIS A 95 6.88 8.98 8.21
C HIS A 95 7.65 10.17 7.63
N MET A 96 6.96 11.28 7.43
CA MET A 96 7.56 12.48 6.84
C MET A 96 7.06 13.73 7.53
N ILE A 97 7.91 14.74 7.62
CA ILE A 97 7.50 16.12 7.94
C ILE A 97 7.75 16.94 6.69
N PRO A 98 6.70 17.24 5.90
CA PRO A 98 6.83 18.06 4.71
C PRO A 98 6.89 19.54 5.11
N THR A 99 7.73 20.30 4.40
CA THR A 99 7.71 21.77 4.37
C THR A 99 7.73 22.21 2.91
N GLN A 100 7.57 23.51 2.63
CA GLN A 100 7.55 24.01 1.25
C GLN A 100 8.84 23.73 0.48
N ASP A 101 10.00 23.75 1.16
CA ASP A 101 11.31 23.65 0.51
C ASP A 101 12.06 22.34 0.83
N ARG A 102 11.74 21.71 1.97
CA ARG A 102 12.48 20.55 2.49
C ARG A 102 11.56 19.55 3.15
N TRP A 103 11.95 18.28 3.09
CA TRP A 103 11.20 17.20 3.71
C TRP A 103 12.12 16.44 4.65
N THR A 104 11.64 16.18 5.86
CA THR A 104 12.31 15.27 6.79
C THR A 104 11.70 13.91 6.61
N VAL A 105 12.51 12.91 6.28
CA VAL A 105 12.10 11.50 6.20
C VAL A 105 12.46 10.80 7.50
N ILE A 106 11.54 9.98 8.02
CA ILE A 106 11.65 9.30 9.31
C ILE A 106 11.42 7.80 9.09
N PHE A 107 12.38 6.99 9.50
CA PHE A 107 12.28 5.52 9.55
C PHE A 107 11.78 5.10 10.94
N SER A 108 10.48 4.85 11.07
CA SER A 108 9.85 4.48 12.34
C SER A 108 9.85 2.96 12.54
N THR A 109 10.15 2.50 13.76
CA THR A 109 9.96 1.09 14.15
C THR A 109 8.50 0.75 14.47
N ASN A 110 7.64 1.75 14.59
CA ASN A 110 6.19 1.58 14.62
C ASN A 110 5.67 1.73 13.18
N SER A 111 5.23 0.60 12.60
CA SER A 111 4.61 0.53 11.27
C SER A 111 3.10 0.61 11.34
#